data_AF-A0A5C6TW46-F1
#
_entry.id   AF-A0A5C6TW46-F1
#
_cell.length_a   1.000
_cell.length_b   1.000
_cell.length_c   1.000
_cell.angle_alpha   90.00
_cell.angle_beta   90.00
_cell.angle_gamma   90.00
#
_symmetry.space_group_name_H-M   'P 1'
#
loop_
_entity.id
_entity.type
_entity.pdbx_description
1 polymer ?
#
loop_
_entity_poly.entity_id
_entity_poly.type
_entity_poly.pdbx_seq_one_letter_code
_entity_poly.pdbx_strand_id
1 'polypeptide(L)'
;MADGGPGRHGESIGDLVRRLIEDARAYAEAEFALLKAIAEHRAARARKAAVTLAIGWFCLFAAMTALVITALVSLSFAVGPLLAGIIVGVPLAGIGYYLARRGWAEVKKLTADPEERAALREAEKLP
;
A
#
# COMPACT_ATOMS: atom_id res chain seq x y z
N MET A 1 64.44 -32.50 28.18
CA MET A 1 64.93 -31.53 27.16
C MET A 1 63.97 -31.64 25.98
N ALA A 2 63.40 -30.47 25.59
CA ALA A 2 62.37 -30.10 24.59
C ALA A 2 61.83 -31.19 23.62
N ASP A 3 60.51 -31.42 23.54
CA ASP A 3 59.41 -30.65 22.90
C ASP A 3 59.26 -30.91 21.38
N GLY A 4 58.02 -31.10 20.92
CA GLY A 4 57.68 -31.40 19.53
C GLY A 4 56.20 -31.77 19.32
N GLY A 5 55.27 -31.03 19.94
CA GLY A 5 53.84 -31.20 19.67
C GLY A 5 53.48 -30.83 18.22
N PRO A 6 52.60 -31.59 17.53
CA PRO A 6 52.25 -31.33 16.15
C PRO A 6 51.68 -29.91 16.00
N GLY A 7 52.26 -29.18 15.04
CA GLY A 7 52.19 -27.74 14.93
C GLY A 7 50.78 -27.17 14.99
N ARG A 8 50.62 -26.20 15.88
CA ARG A 8 49.64 -25.12 15.76
C ARG A 8 49.84 -24.44 14.41
N HIS A 9 49.20 -24.94 13.37
CA HIS A 9 49.05 -24.22 12.11
C HIS A 9 48.13 -23.03 12.44
N GLY A 10 48.74 -21.87 12.68
CA GLY A 10 48.01 -20.63 12.85
C GLY A 10 47.18 -20.39 11.61
N GLU A 11 45.90 -20.05 11.79
CA GLU A 11 45.01 -19.67 10.70
C GLU A 11 45.73 -18.69 9.78
N SER A 12 45.80 -19.02 8.49
CA SER A 12 46.39 -18.13 7.49
C SER A 12 45.51 -16.88 7.40
N ILE A 13 46.12 -15.72 7.15
CA ILE A 13 45.38 -14.46 6.88
C ILE A 13 44.34 -14.67 5.76
N GLY A 14 44.63 -15.56 4.80
CA GLY A 14 43.68 -15.95 3.76
C GLY A 14 42.41 -16.64 4.29
N ASP A 15 42.51 -17.44 5.35
CA ASP A 15 41.37 -18.13 5.96
C ASP A 15 40.47 -17.14 6.73
N LEU A 16 41.07 -16.15 7.40
CA LEU A 16 40.33 -15.05 8.04
C LEU A 16 39.56 -14.20 7.02
N VAL A 17 40.19 -13.84 5.90
CA VAL A 17 39.54 -13.06 4.83
C VAL A 17 38.40 -13.86 4.20
N ARG A 18 38.61 -15.16 3.96
CA ARG A 18 37.58 -16.04 3.40
C ARG A 18 36.37 -16.14 4.33
N ARG A 19 36.59 -16.30 5.64
CA ARG A 19 35.53 -16.29 6.66
C ARG A 19 34.80 -14.96 6.71
N LEU A 20 35.51 -13.84 6.62
CA LEU A 20 34.88 -12.51 6.63
C LEU A 20 33.97 -12.28 5.41
N ILE A 21 34.37 -12.75 4.23
CA ILE A 21 33.54 -12.70 3.02
C ILE A 21 32.31 -13.58 3.16
N GLU A 22 32.47 -14.77 3.75
CA GLU A 22 31.37 -15.71 3.98
C GLU A 22 30.38 -15.17 5.02
N ASP A 23 30.87 -14.55 6.10
CA ASP A 23 30.06 -13.87 7.11
C ASP A 23 29.34 -12.64 6.54
N ALA A 24 30.00 -11.84 5.69
CA ALA A 24 29.40 -10.69 5.04
C ALA A 24 28.27 -11.11 4.09
N ARG A 25 28.44 -12.21 3.35
CA ARG A 25 27.41 -12.77 2.49
C ARG A 25 26.24 -13.31 3.31
N ALA A 26 26.51 -14.07 4.37
CA ALA A 26 25.48 -14.58 5.27
C ALA A 26 24.68 -13.44 5.92
N TYR A 27 25.35 -12.36 6.30
CA TYR A 27 24.71 -11.15 6.82
C TYR A 27 23.81 -10.47 5.78
N ALA A 28 24.29 -10.28 4.55
CA ALA A 28 23.48 -9.70 3.48
C ALA A 28 22.24 -10.55 3.19
N GLU A 29 22.38 -11.88 3.11
CA GLU A 29 21.25 -12.80 2.91
C GLU A 29 20.23 -12.70 4.07
N ALA A 30 20.70 -12.54 5.31
CA ALA A 30 19.83 -12.35 6.48
C ALA A 30 19.04 -11.03 6.42
N GLU A 31 19.67 -9.93 6.01
CA GLU A 31 18.99 -8.63 5.89
C GLU A 31 17.94 -8.64 4.77
N PHE A 32 18.24 -9.28 3.63
CA PHE A 32 17.26 -9.50 2.58
C PHE A 32 16.07 -10.35 3.06
N ALA A 33 16.33 -11.40 3.82
CA ALA A 33 15.28 -12.23 4.41
C ALA A 33 14.43 -11.43 5.40
N LEU A 34 15.03 -10.56 6.21
CA LEU A 34 14.33 -9.67 7.13
C LEU A 34 13.43 -8.68 6.38
N LEU A 35 13.96 -7.99 5.38
CA LEU A 35 13.20 -7.04 4.56
C LEU A 35 12.01 -7.72 3.88
N LYS A 36 12.23 -8.91 3.32
CA LYS A 36 11.17 -9.73 2.73
C LYS A 36 10.10 -10.10 3.76
N ALA A 37 10.51 -10.56 4.94
CA ALA A 37 9.58 -10.91 6.01
C ALA A 37 8.75 -9.70 6.48
N ILE A 38 9.37 -8.52 6.63
CA ILE A 38 8.67 -7.27 6.97
C ILE A 38 7.68 -6.90 5.87
N ALA A 39 8.08 -6.98 4.60
CA ALA A 39 7.23 -6.69 3.46
C ALA A 39 6.03 -7.63 3.39
N GLU A 40 6.24 -8.94 3.54
CA GLU A 40 5.18 -9.95 3.56
C GLU A 40 4.23 -9.76 4.75
N HIS A 41 4.77 -9.47 5.94
CA HIS A 41 3.97 -9.22 7.12
C HIS A 41 3.09 -7.97 6.96
N ARG A 42 3.66 -6.87 6.45
CA ARG A 42 2.92 -5.64 6.14
C ARG A 42 1.86 -5.87 5.07
N ALA A 43 2.20 -6.58 4.00
CA ALA A 43 1.27 -6.91 2.92
C ALA A 43 0.11 -7.77 3.42
N ALA A 44 0.36 -8.78 4.24
CA ALA A 44 -0.67 -9.62 4.83
C ALA A 44 -1.61 -8.82 5.74
N ARG A 45 -1.07 -7.91 6.56
CA ARG A 45 -1.87 -7.02 7.42
C ARG A 45 -2.70 -6.03 6.60
N ALA A 46 -2.11 -5.43 5.57
CA ALA A 46 -2.78 -4.54 4.64
C ALA A 46 -3.92 -5.27 3.90
N ARG A 47 -3.70 -6.50 3.45
CA ARG A 47 -4.74 -7.33 2.81
C ARG A 47 -5.92 -7.59 3.74
N LYS A 48 -5.66 -7.96 4.99
CA LYS A 48 -6.74 -8.16 5.99
C LYS A 48 -7.55 -6.89 6.18
N ALA A 49 -6.88 -5.74 6.37
CA ALA A 49 -7.54 -4.45 6.51
C ALA A 49 -8.36 -4.07 5.27
N ALA A 50 -7.79 -4.27 4.08
CA ALA A 50 -8.45 -3.98 2.81
C ALA A 50 -9.73 -4.83 2.62
N VAL A 51 -9.67 -6.12 2.94
CA VAL A 51 -10.86 -7.00 2.86
C VAL A 51 -11.94 -6.55 3.84
N THR A 52 -11.58 -6.26 5.10
CA THR A 52 -12.56 -5.78 6.08
C THR A 52 -13.19 -4.45 5.68
N LEU A 53 -12.39 -3.52 5.14
CA LEU A 53 -12.90 -2.25 4.62
C LEU A 53 -13.78 -2.44 3.39
N ALA A 54 -13.42 -3.35 2.48
CA ALA A 54 -14.23 -3.63 1.31
C ALA A 54 -15.62 -4.18 1.69
N ILE A 55 -15.67 -5.11 2.65
CA ILE A 55 -16.93 -5.65 3.17
C ILE A 55 -17.74 -4.54 3.84
N GLY A 56 -17.12 -3.75 4.73
CA GLY A 56 -17.80 -2.65 5.41
C GLY A 56 -18.34 -1.59 4.44
N TRP A 57 -17.53 -1.21 3.45
CA TRP A 57 -17.93 -0.29 2.38
C TRP A 57 -19.11 -0.84 1.58
N PHE A 58 -19.09 -2.12 1.22
CA PHE A 58 -20.20 -2.76 0.50
C PHE A 58 -21.50 -2.74 1.33
N CYS A 59 -21.43 -3.06 2.62
CA CYS A 59 -22.59 -2.97 3.52
C CYS A 59 -23.12 -1.52 3.64
N LEU A 60 -22.23 -0.53 3.81
CA LEU A 60 -22.61 0.87 3.85
C LEU A 60 -23.23 1.34 2.54
N PHE A 61 -22.68 0.91 1.41
CA PHE A 61 -23.22 1.21 0.10
C PHE A 61 -24.63 0.63 -0.07
N ALA A 62 -24.84 -0.64 0.31
CA ALA A 62 -26.15 -1.27 0.28
C ALA A 62 -27.17 -0.58 1.21
N ALA A 63 -26.76 -0.16 2.41
CA ALA A 63 -27.61 0.60 3.31
C ALA A 63 -27.97 1.97 2.73
N MET A 64 -26.98 2.68 2.14
CA MET A 64 -27.19 3.98 1.51
C MET A 64 -28.17 3.89 0.34
N THR A 65 -28.05 2.89 -0.53
CA THR A 65 -29.00 2.70 -1.65
C THR A 65 -30.40 2.40 -1.15
N ALA A 66 -30.55 1.57 -0.12
CA ALA A 66 -31.85 1.32 0.51
C ALA A 66 -32.47 2.59 1.10
N LEU A 67 -31.67 3.45 1.74
CA LEU A 67 -32.14 4.75 2.25
C LEU A 67 -32.57 5.69 1.13
N VAL A 68 -31.81 5.76 0.03
CA VAL A 68 -32.18 6.57 -1.14
C VAL A 68 -33.49 6.08 -1.75
N ILE A 69 -33.65 4.78 -1.94
CA ILE A 69 -34.90 4.20 -2.46
C ILE A 69 -36.07 4.50 -1.53
N THR A 70 -35.89 4.33 -0.22
CA THR A 70 -36.92 4.64 0.77
C THR A 70 -37.32 6.11 0.70
N ALA A 71 -36.35 7.03 0.65
CA ALA A 71 -36.61 8.45 0.51
C ALA A 71 -37.36 8.78 -0.79
N LEU A 72 -36.96 8.18 -1.92
CA LEU A 72 -37.64 8.34 -3.21
C LEU A 72 -39.10 7.90 -3.11
N VAL A 73 -39.36 6.70 -2.59
CA VAL A 73 -40.72 6.14 -2.46
C VAL A 73 -41.56 7.00 -1.53
N SER A 74 -41.05 7.33 -0.34
CA SER A 74 -41.76 8.18 0.63
C SER A 74 -42.12 9.53 0.05
N LEU A 75 -41.20 10.19 -0.65
CA LEU A 75 -41.42 11.51 -1.23
C LEU A 75 -42.32 11.46 -2.48
N SER A 76 -42.29 10.36 -3.22
CA SER A 76 -43.13 10.16 -4.41
C SER A 76 -44.62 10.22 -4.09
N PHE A 77 -45.05 9.84 -2.89
CA PHE A 77 -46.45 9.98 -2.46
C PHE A 77 -46.91 11.43 -2.30
N ALA A 78 -45.99 12.37 -2.05
CA ALA A 78 -46.33 13.78 -1.81
C ALA A 78 -46.22 14.66 -3.07
N VAL A 79 -45.17 14.48 -3.86
CA VAL A 79 -44.85 15.38 -5.00
C VAL A 79 -44.80 14.67 -6.35
N GLY A 80 -45.08 13.36 -6.37
CA GLY A 80 -44.98 12.53 -7.55
C GLY A 80 -43.55 12.05 -7.85
N PRO A 81 -43.38 11.00 -8.67
CA PRO A 81 -42.10 10.31 -8.83
C PRO A 81 -41.00 11.16 -9.49
N LEU A 82 -41.37 11.98 -10.48
CA LEU A 82 -40.41 12.81 -11.22
C LEU A 82 -39.78 13.88 -10.33
N LEU A 83 -40.60 14.61 -9.56
CA LEU A 83 -40.11 15.66 -8.67
C LEU A 83 -39.34 15.07 -7.48
N ALA A 84 -39.77 13.94 -6.93
CA ALA A 84 -39.03 13.23 -5.89
C ALA A 84 -37.62 12.83 -6.36
N GLY A 85 -37.51 12.32 -7.59
CA GLY A 85 -36.23 11.99 -8.22
C GLY A 85 -35.30 13.18 -8.37
N ILE A 86 -35.82 14.35 -8.78
CA ILE A 86 -35.02 15.58 -8.89
C ILE A 86 -34.58 16.08 -7.51
N ILE A 87 -35.49 16.11 -6.53
CA ILE A 87 -35.23 16.62 -5.18
C ILE A 87 -34.17 15.79 -4.46
N VAL A 88 -34.15 14.47 -4.63
CA VAL A 88 -33.16 13.59 -3.99
C VAL A 88 -31.91 13.44 -4.85
N GLY A 89 -32.07 13.31 -6.17
CA GLY A 89 -30.99 13.02 -7.11
C GLY A 89 -30.05 14.19 -7.33
N VAL A 90 -30.56 15.42 -7.48
CA VAL A 90 -29.72 16.60 -7.77
C VAL A 90 -28.75 16.90 -6.61
N PRO A 91 -29.17 16.93 -5.32
CA PRO A 91 -28.24 17.13 -4.22
C PRO A 91 -27.19 16.03 -4.13
N LEU A 92 -27.57 14.76 -4.30
CA LEU A 92 -26.62 13.64 -4.27
C LEU A 92 -25.60 13.73 -5.41
N ALA A 93 -26.05 14.07 -6.62
CA ALA A 93 -25.18 14.30 -7.77
C ALA A 93 -24.22 15.48 -7.53
N GLY A 94 -24.72 16.57 -6.93
CA GLY A 94 -23.91 17.73 -6.57
C GLY A 94 -22.80 17.40 -5.57
N ILE A 95 -23.15 16.66 -4.51
CA ILE A 95 -22.17 16.17 -3.52
C ILE A 95 -21.15 15.25 -4.19
N GLY A 96 -21.61 14.28 -5.00
CA GLY A 96 -20.74 13.34 -5.72
C GLY A 96 -19.77 14.05 -6.66
N TYR A 97 -20.25 15.01 -7.45
CA TYR A 97 -19.42 15.82 -8.33
C TYR A 97 -18.37 16.62 -7.56
N TYR A 98 -18.77 17.27 -6.45
CA TYR A 98 -17.86 18.05 -5.62
C TYR A 98 -16.74 17.19 -5.01
N LEU A 99 -17.09 16.03 -4.44
CA LEU A 99 -16.13 15.10 -3.86
C LEU A 99 -15.20 14.52 -4.92
N ALA A 100 -15.74 14.09 -6.07
CA ALA A 100 -14.95 13.57 -7.18
C ALA A 100 -13.95 14.62 -7.69
N ARG A 101 -14.39 15.87 -7.84
CA ARG A 101 -13.52 16.97 -8.26
C ARG A 101 -12.38 17.23 -7.27
N ARG A 102 -12.66 17.23 -5.97
CA ARG A 102 -11.63 17.37 -4.93
C ARG A 102 -10.67 16.19 -4.92
N GLY A 103 -11.18 14.96 -4.97
CA GLY A 103 -10.37 13.75 -5.02
C GLY A 103 -9.42 13.75 -6.21
N TRP A 104 -9.91 14.11 -7.41
CA TRP A 104 -9.07 14.22 -8.60
C TRP A 104 -7.99 15.30 -8.48
N ALA A 105 -8.30 16.42 -7.82
CA ALA A 105 -7.33 17.49 -7.61
C ALA A 105 -6.18 17.02 -6.71
N GLU A 106 -6.46 16.27 -5.65
CA GLU A 106 -5.43 15.72 -4.78
C GLU A 106 -4.60 14.64 -5.48
N VAL A 107 -5.22 13.72 -6.23
CA VAL A 107 -4.49 12.71 -7.03
C VAL A 107 -3.55 13.38 -8.04
N LYS A 108 -4.00 14.45 -8.70
CA LYS A 108 -3.14 15.21 -9.63
C LYS A 108 -1.92 15.80 -8.94
N LYS A 109 -2.02 16.25 -7.68
CA LYS A 109 -0.86 16.77 -6.94
C LYS A 109 0.19 15.70 -6.70
N LEU A 110 -0.23 14.49 -6.32
CA LEU A 110 0.67 13.36 -6.09
C LEU A 110 1.40 12.96 -7.39
N THR A 111 0.68 12.87 -8.51
CA THR A 111 1.29 12.51 -9.79
C THR A 111 2.10 13.66 -10.42
N ALA A 112 1.85 14.91 -10.03
CA ALA A 112 2.51 16.09 -10.59
C ALA A 112 3.78 16.51 -9.85
N ASP A 113 4.20 15.78 -8.80
CA ASP A 113 5.42 16.09 -8.07
C ASP A 113 6.64 16.07 -9.02
N PRO A 114 7.23 17.24 -9.32
CA PRO A 114 8.33 17.35 -10.28
C PRO A 114 9.61 16.71 -9.74
N GLU A 115 9.79 16.63 -8.41
CA GLU A 115 10.96 16.02 -7.80
C GLU A 115 10.93 14.50 -7.94
N GLU A 116 9.77 13.87 -7.71
CA GLU A 116 9.57 12.43 -7.92
C GLU A 116 9.77 12.05 -9.40
N ARG A 117 9.29 12.87 -10.34
CA ARG A 117 9.50 12.67 -11.77
C ARG A 117 10.96 12.87 -12.20
N ALA A 118 11.69 13.78 -11.56
CA ALA A 118 13.11 13.99 -11.84
C ALA A 118 13.94 12.79 -11.34
N ALA A 119 13.66 12.32 -10.11
CA ALA A 119 14.32 11.17 -9.52
C ALA A 119 14.07 9.87 -10.32
N LEU A 120 12.83 9.63 -10.78
CA LEU A 120 12.50 8.47 -11.63
C LEU A 120 13.22 8.50 -12.99
N ARG A 121 13.38 9.69 -13.60
CA ARG A 121 14.11 9.86 -14.86
C ARG A 121 15.62 9.71 -14.71
N GLU A 122 16.18 10.03 -13.54
CA GLU A 122 17.58 9.76 -13.24
C GLU A 122 17.81 8.27 -13.00
N ALA A 123 16.91 7.59 -12.29
CA ALA A 123 16.96 6.15 -12.07
C ALA A 123 16.83 5.35 -13.39
N GLU A 124 15.97 5.78 -14.32
CA GLU A 124 15.82 5.15 -15.64
C GLU A 124 17.07 5.31 -16.53
N LYS A 125 17.94 6.28 -16.25
CA LYS A 125 19.19 6.51 -16.99
C LYS A 125 20.37 5.69 -16.48
N LEU A 126 20.23 5.02 -15.34
CA LEU A 126 21.27 4.17 -14.78
C LEU A 126 21.04 2.72 -15.27
N PRO A 127 21.93 2.17 -16.11
CA PRO A 127 21.79 0.83 -16.69
C PRO A 127 21.98 -0.30 -15.66
#